data_AF-A0A834BUB4-F1
#
_entry.id   AF-A0A834BUB4-F1
#
_cell.length_a   1.000
_cell.length_b   1.000
_cell.length_c   1.000
_cell.angle_alpha   90.00
_cell.angle_beta   90.00
_cell.angle_gamma   90.00
#
_symmetry.space_group_name_H-M   'P 1'
#
loop_
_entity.id
_entity.type
_entity.pdbx_description
1 polymer ?
#
loop_
_entity_poly.entity_id
_entity_poly.type
_entity_poly.pdbx_seq_one_letter_code
_entity_poly.pdbx_strand_id
1 'polypeptide(L)'
;MRSLTLFVGLFALYCVHAKIYFREEFLDGDEWRSCWVNSKHKSGYREWKLTAGNFYEDAEKDKGLQTSQDTRFYAASPHFEPFSKEGKSVVIQFTVKHEQKIDCSGSYVKVFPSDLNQTNMHGDSSHYIMFGPDIWGYSTKKVHVIFNYKGKNHLIKKEIKCKDDEFTHLYTLILNLDQAYEVKIDNEKKVPLQSS
;
A
#
# COMPACT_ATOMS: atom_id res chain seq x y z
N MET A 1 -7.05 -62.37 -11.79
CA MET A 1 -7.53 -61.55 -10.65
C MET A 1 -6.45 -60.55 -10.27
N ARG A 2 -6.80 -59.26 -10.26
CA ARG A 2 -6.17 -58.12 -9.54
C ARG A 2 -4.73 -57.79 -9.98
N SER A 3 -4.53 -56.94 -11.00
CA SER A 3 -4.63 -55.48 -10.91
C SER A 3 -4.05 -54.93 -9.61
N LEU A 4 -2.75 -54.60 -9.62
CA LEU A 4 -2.14 -53.73 -8.62
C LEU A 4 -1.17 -52.79 -9.34
N THR A 5 -1.75 -51.93 -10.18
CA THR A 5 -1.16 -50.67 -10.61
C THR A 5 -0.94 -49.84 -9.34
N LEU A 6 0.26 -49.90 -8.77
CA LEU A 6 0.64 -49.01 -7.67
C LEU A 6 0.82 -47.62 -8.30
N PHE A 7 -0.25 -46.84 -8.30
CA PHE A 7 -0.24 -45.41 -8.57
C PHE A 7 0.70 -44.75 -7.55
N VAL A 8 1.96 -44.52 -7.93
CA VAL A 8 2.81 -43.51 -7.27
C VAL A 8 2.25 -42.16 -7.70
N GLY A 9 1.17 -41.75 -7.03
CA GLY A 9 0.63 -40.40 -7.10
C GLY A 9 1.64 -39.46 -6.43
N LEU A 10 2.63 -39.01 -7.19
CA LEU A 10 3.52 -37.94 -6.80
C LEU A 10 2.70 -36.64 -6.75
N PHE A 11 2.01 -36.42 -5.62
CA PHE A 11 1.47 -35.10 -5.29
C PHE A 11 2.65 -34.16 -5.07
N ALA A 12 3.13 -33.55 -6.15
CA ALA A 12 3.97 -32.37 -6.08
C ALA A 12 3.09 -31.24 -5.53
N LEU A 13 2.97 -31.16 -4.21
CA LEU A 13 2.54 -29.97 -3.50
C LEU A 13 3.58 -28.89 -3.83
N TYR A 14 3.35 -28.13 -4.89
CA TYR A 14 4.03 -26.87 -5.10
C TYR A 14 3.64 -25.95 -3.95
N CYS A 15 4.47 -25.92 -2.90
CA CYS A 15 4.38 -24.89 -1.88
C CYS A 15 4.72 -23.57 -2.56
N VAL A 16 3.69 -22.81 -2.96
CA VAL A 16 3.85 -21.42 -3.38
C VAL A 16 4.23 -20.63 -2.13
N HIS A 17 5.53 -20.40 -1.94
CA HIS A 17 6.04 -19.58 -0.85
C HIS A 17 6.16 -18.14 -1.33
N ALA A 18 5.30 -17.25 -0.82
CA ALA A 18 5.43 -15.81 -1.05
C ALA A 18 6.32 -15.20 0.03
N LYS A 19 7.44 -14.60 -0.37
CA LYS A 19 8.30 -13.86 0.57
C LYS A 19 7.59 -12.58 1.01
N ILE A 20 7.40 -12.43 2.31
CA ILE A 20 6.89 -11.19 2.94
C ILE A 20 8.09 -10.27 3.14
N TYR A 21 8.11 -9.12 2.45
CA TYR A 21 9.17 -8.12 2.62
C TYR A 21 8.85 -7.12 3.73
N PHE A 22 7.58 -6.77 3.87
CA PHE A 22 7.08 -5.87 4.91
C PHE A 22 5.65 -6.28 5.26
N ARG A 23 5.33 -6.27 6.55
CA ARG A 23 3.98 -6.49 7.09
C ARG A 23 3.86 -5.65 8.34
N GLU A 24 2.81 -4.85 8.39
CA GLU A 24 2.46 -4.02 9.54
C GLU A 24 0.96 -4.14 9.76
N GLU A 25 0.58 -4.48 10.99
CA GLU A 25 -0.80 -4.70 11.43
C GLU A 25 -1.09 -3.96 12.74
N PHE A 26 -0.10 -3.30 13.34
CA PHE A 26 -0.23 -2.49 14.56
C PHE A 26 -0.87 -3.23 15.76
N LEU A 27 -0.62 -4.54 15.85
CA LEU A 27 -1.17 -5.41 16.90
C LEU A 27 -0.32 -5.41 18.19
N ASP A 28 0.84 -4.77 18.17
CA ASP A 28 1.86 -4.75 19.22
C ASP A 28 1.85 -3.44 20.03
N GLY A 29 0.73 -2.72 20.03
CA GLY A 29 0.55 -1.53 20.85
C GLY A 29 1.42 -0.38 20.37
N ASP A 30 2.32 0.13 21.21
CA ASP A 30 3.12 1.32 20.89
C ASP A 30 4.43 1.01 20.15
N GLU A 31 4.77 -0.27 19.94
CA GLU A 31 6.02 -0.74 19.32
C GLU A 31 6.21 -0.23 17.89
N TRP A 32 5.14 0.03 17.12
CA TRP A 32 5.25 0.65 15.80
C TRP A 32 6.09 1.94 15.80
N ARG A 33 6.13 2.69 16.91
CA ARG A 33 6.93 3.92 17.03
C ARG A 33 8.44 3.67 16.96
N SER A 34 8.93 2.45 17.21
CA SER A 34 10.34 2.12 17.02
C SER A 34 10.72 1.94 15.55
N CYS A 35 9.76 1.56 14.72
CA CYS A 35 9.97 1.22 13.31
C CYS A 35 9.59 2.37 12.37
N TRP A 36 8.60 3.18 12.74
CA TRP A 36 8.09 4.28 11.93
C TRP A 36 8.79 5.60 12.28
N VAL A 37 9.53 6.15 11.31
CA VAL A 37 10.26 7.41 11.45
C VAL A 37 9.44 8.56 10.88
N ASN A 38 9.12 9.54 11.72
CA ASN A 38 8.54 10.81 11.30
C ASN A 38 9.60 11.70 10.63
N SER A 39 9.26 12.27 9.47
CA SER A 39 10.11 13.25 8.81
C SER A 39 10.17 14.55 9.60
N LYS A 40 11.32 15.21 9.51
CA LYS A 40 11.64 16.52 10.09
C LYS A 40 11.90 17.56 9.00
N HIS A 41 11.63 17.24 7.73
CA HIS A 41 11.90 18.12 6.58
C HIS A 41 11.27 19.51 6.71
N LYS A 42 10.05 19.59 7.26
CA LYS A 42 9.34 20.85 7.46
C LYS A 42 8.72 20.92 8.85
N SER A 43 8.85 22.08 9.50
CA SER A 43 8.05 22.40 10.69
C SER A 43 6.56 22.40 10.32
N GLY A 44 5.76 21.51 10.91
CA GLY A 44 4.34 21.44 10.59
C GLY A 44 3.82 20.03 10.34
N TYR A 45 4.70 19.05 10.09
CA TYR A 45 4.29 17.65 10.09
C TYR A 45 3.72 17.24 11.45
N ARG A 46 2.72 16.38 11.40
CA ARG A 46 1.97 15.93 12.57
C ARG A 46 2.21 14.47 12.85
N GLU A 47 2.04 14.14 14.12
CA GLU A 47 2.12 12.77 14.57
C GLU A 47 0.85 12.02 14.23
N TRP A 48 1.06 10.78 13.84
CA TRP A 48 0.00 9.80 13.63
C TRP A 48 -0.51 9.32 15.00
N LYS A 49 -1.81 9.07 15.07
CA LYS A 49 -2.43 8.43 16.23
C LYS A 49 -2.70 6.97 15.90
N LEU A 50 -2.38 6.07 16.82
CA LEU A 50 -2.81 4.68 16.72
C LEU A 50 -4.22 4.56 17.30
N THR A 51 -5.19 4.16 16.48
CA THR A 51 -6.58 4.01 16.90
C THR A 51 -7.37 3.18 15.88
N ALA A 52 -8.46 2.54 16.34
CA ALA A 52 -9.45 1.89 15.48
C ALA A 52 -10.56 2.86 14.99
N GLY A 53 -10.53 4.11 15.46
CA GLY A 53 -11.53 5.12 15.12
C GLY A 53 -12.80 5.06 15.99
N ASN A 54 -13.88 5.72 15.56
CA ASN A 54 -15.14 5.80 16.30
C ASN A 54 -16.03 4.57 16.09
N PHE A 55 -15.83 3.82 15.01
CA PHE A 55 -16.51 2.55 14.76
C PHE A 55 -15.55 1.55 14.13
N TYR A 56 -15.67 0.29 14.51
CA TYR A 56 -14.77 -0.78 14.10
C TYR A 56 -15.49 -2.13 14.24
N GLU A 57 -14.97 -3.16 13.59
CA GLU A 57 -15.43 -4.53 13.81
C GLU A 57 -14.72 -5.12 15.05
N ASP A 58 -13.41 -4.91 15.15
CA ASP A 58 -12.57 -5.37 16.25
C ASP A 58 -11.67 -4.23 16.75
N ALA A 59 -11.87 -3.81 18.01
CA ALA A 59 -11.18 -2.66 18.61
C ALA A 59 -9.65 -2.76 18.61
N GLU A 60 -9.12 -3.99 18.59
CA GLU A 60 -7.69 -4.25 18.63
C GLU A 60 -7.12 -4.50 17.23
N LYS A 61 -7.81 -5.30 16.41
CA LYS A 61 -7.32 -5.64 15.05
C LYS A 61 -7.48 -4.50 14.06
N ASP A 62 -8.45 -3.62 14.25
CA ASP A 62 -8.71 -2.50 13.33
C ASP A 62 -7.90 -1.25 13.68
N LYS A 63 -6.99 -1.32 14.66
CA LYS A 63 -6.07 -0.23 14.95
C LYS A 63 -5.16 0.03 13.74
N GLY A 64 -5.01 1.31 13.41
CA GLY A 64 -4.08 1.77 12.38
C GLY A 64 -3.65 3.21 12.60
N LEU A 65 -2.80 3.71 11.70
CA LEU A 65 -2.32 5.09 11.75
C LEU A 65 -3.40 6.05 11.23
N GLN A 66 -3.94 6.87 12.13
CA GLN A 66 -4.90 7.90 11.83
C GLN A 66 -4.23 9.29 11.82
N THR A 67 -4.56 10.10 10.81
CA THR A 67 -4.24 11.53 10.80
C THR A 67 -5.03 12.26 11.89
N SER A 68 -4.37 13.12 12.66
CA SER A 68 -4.91 13.68 13.90
C SER A 68 -5.37 15.15 13.84
N GLN A 69 -5.07 15.84 12.75
CA GLN A 69 -5.31 17.27 12.55
C GLN A 69 -5.62 17.57 11.09
N ASP A 70 -6.60 18.46 10.89
CA ASP A 70 -7.06 18.92 9.59
C ASP A 70 -6.03 19.81 8.90
N THR A 71 -6.02 19.82 7.56
CA THR A 71 -5.19 20.72 6.73
C THR A 71 -3.70 20.64 7.04
N ARG A 72 -3.19 19.43 7.30
CA ARG A 72 -1.77 19.18 7.59
C ARG A 72 -1.19 18.10 6.70
N PHE A 73 0.10 18.22 6.44
CA PHE A 73 0.87 17.17 5.78
C PHE A 73 1.38 16.16 6.80
N TYR A 74 1.42 14.90 6.39
CA TYR A 74 1.97 13.79 7.16
C TYR A 74 3.10 13.14 6.37
N ALA A 75 4.13 12.71 7.09
CA ALA A 75 5.30 12.07 6.51
C ALA A 75 5.92 11.14 7.56
N ALA A 76 5.53 9.88 7.52
CA ALA A 76 6.17 8.81 8.28
C ALA A 76 6.51 7.66 7.34
N SER A 77 7.59 6.95 7.65
CA SER A 77 8.02 5.80 6.86
C SER A 77 8.61 4.74 7.78
N PRO A 78 8.29 3.45 7.59
CA PRO A 78 9.06 2.36 8.14
C PRO A 78 10.19 1.96 7.18
N HIS A 79 11.28 1.43 7.73
CA HIS A 79 12.31 0.76 6.95
C HIS A 79 12.08 -0.75 6.96
N PHE A 80 12.42 -1.43 5.87
CA PHE A 80 12.39 -2.88 5.75
C PHE A 80 13.53 -3.35 4.87
N GLU A 81 13.85 -4.64 4.95
CA GLU A 81 14.97 -5.24 4.20
C GLU A 81 14.89 -4.92 2.70
N PRO A 82 15.92 -4.25 2.13
CA PRO A 82 15.93 -3.91 0.72
C PRO A 82 15.80 -5.14 -0.18
N PHE A 83 15.06 -5.00 -1.27
CA PHE A 83 14.90 -6.08 -2.25
C PHE A 83 14.79 -5.54 -3.67
N SER A 84 15.08 -6.41 -4.65
CA SER A 84 14.85 -6.15 -6.08
C SER A 84 13.62 -6.91 -6.58
N LYS A 85 12.86 -6.27 -7.48
CA LYS A 85 11.78 -6.88 -8.25
C LYS A 85 12.29 -7.85 -9.32
N GLU A 86 13.57 -7.82 -9.68
CA GLU A 86 14.11 -8.62 -10.79
C GLU A 86 13.75 -10.11 -10.66
N GLY A 87 13.12 -10.65 -11.72
CA GLY A 87 12.63 -12.04 -11.75
C GLY A 87 11.47 -12.34 -10.79
N LYS A 88 10.81 -11.33 -10.20
CA LYS A 88 9.73 -11.50 -9.22
C LYS A 88 8.51 -10.63 -9.52
N SER A 89 7.34 -11.17 -9.16
CA SER A 89 6.14 -10.35 -9.00
C SER A 89 6.21 -9.64 -7.65
N VAL A 90 5.68 -8.41 -7.60
CA VAL A 90 5.61 -7.60 -6.37
C VAL A 90 4.16 -7.24 -6.11
N VAL A 91 3.72 -7.37 -4.87
CA VAL A 91 2.38 -6.98 -4.42
C VAL A 91 2.53 -5.91 -3.35
N ILE A 92 1.82 -4.79 -3.53
CA ILE A 92 1.69 -3.73 -2.53
C ILE A 92 0.22 -3.70 -2.13
N GLN A 93 -0.06 -3.87 -0.84
CA GLN A 93 -1.42 -3.95 -0.34
C GLN A 93 -1.54 -3.23 1.01
N PHE A 94 -2.61 -2.47 1.17
CA PHE A 94 -2.95 -1.78 2.41
C PHE A 94 -4.44 -1.46 2.44
N THR A 95 -4.97 -1.18 3.63
CA THR A 95 -6.33 -0.70 3.83
C THR A 95 -6.36 0.80 4.05
N VAL A 96 -7.42 1.45 3.59
CA VAL A 96 -7.70 2.87 3.86
C VAL A 96 -9.14 2.98 4.35
N LYS A 97 -9.33 3.74 5.42
CA LYS A 97 -10.65 4.09 5.95
C LYS A 97 -10.74 5.60 6.09
N HIS A 98 -11.62 6.23 5.31
CA HIS A 98 -11.92 7.65 5.43
C HIS A 98 -13.11 7.85 6.37
N GLU A 99 -12.90 7.54 7.65
CA GLU A 99 -13.97 7.62 8.65
C GLU A 99 -14.56 9.04 8.76
N GLN A 100 -13.70 10.05 8.70
CA GLN A 100 -14.12 11.41 8.49
C GLN A 100 -14.55 11.55 7.03
N LYS A 101 -15.80 11.97 6.77
CA LYS A 101 -16.31 12.27 5.42
C LYS A 101 -15.40 13.26 4.71
N ILE A 102 -14.43 12.73 3.98
CA ILE A 102 -13.27 13.47 3.51
C ILE A 102 -13.62 14.24 2.23
N ASP A 103 -13.28 15.52 2.21
CA ASP A 103 -13.42 16.37 1.04
C ASP A 103 -12.12 16.47 0.25
N CYS A 104 -10.97 16.40 0.93
CA CYS A 104 -9.65 16.59 0.35
C CYS A 104 -8.57 15.81 1.13
N SER A 105 -8.08 14.71 0.56
CA SER A 105 -6.97 13.93 1.11
C SER A 105 -6.30 13.05 0.06
N GLY A 106 -4.96 13.07 0.06
CA GLY A 106 -4.14 12.05 -0.56
C GLY A 106 -3.88 10.93 0.44
N SER A 107 -4.34 9.71 0.15
CA SER A 107 -4.22 8.54 1.03
C SER A 107 -3.52 7.39 0.32
N TYR A 108 -2.36 7.71 -0.27
CA TYR A 108 -1.51 6.80 -1.02
C TYR A 108 -0.19 6.55 -0.30
N VAL A 109 0.43 5.41 -0.59
CA VAL A 109 1.78 5.07 -0.12
C VAL A 109 2.81 5.35 -1.22
N LYS A 110 4.06 5.55 -0.79
CA LYS A 110 5.23 5.61 -1.68
C LYS A 110 6.22 4.53 -1.30
N VAL A 111 6.78 3.85 -2.29
CA VAL A 111 7.90 2.91 -2.10
C VAL A 111 9.18 3.61 -2.51
N PHE A 112 10.14 3.70 -1.62
CA PHE A 112 11.36 4.48 -1.79
C PHE A 112 12.60 3.60 -2.04
N PRO A 113 13.66 4.16 -2.66
CA PRO A 113 15.01 3.61 -2.61
C PRO A 113 15.50 3.39 -1.18
N SER A 114 16.41 2.43 -0.98
CA SER A 114 16.93 2.08 0.35
C SER A 114 17.79 3.17 0.99
N ASP A 115 18.29 4.12 0.19
CA ASP A 115 19.11 5.25 0.62
C ASP A 115 18.29 6.51 0.95
N LEU A 116 16.96 6.40 1.03
CA LEU A 116 16.11 7.49 1.51
C LEU A 116 16.54 7.92 2.93
N ASN A 117 16.85 9.21 3.09
CA ASN A 117 16.89 9.82 4.42
C ASN A 117 15.46 10.04 4.95
N GLN A 118 14.96 9.10 5.76
CA GLN A 118 13.61 9.13 6.34
C GLN A 118 13.31 10.43 7.11
N THR A 119 14.32 10.96 7.82
CA THR A 119 14.17 12.22 8.58
C THR A 119 14.04 13.46 7.70
N ASN A 120 14.32 13.35 6.40
CA ASN A 120 14.17 14.43 5.41
C ASN A 120 13.16 14.08 4.30
N MET A 121 12.33 13.04 4.50
CA MET A 121 11.32 12.62 3.52
C MET A 121 10.23 13.70 3.33
N HIS A 122 9.85 13.97 2.08
CA HIS A 122 8.85 14.97 1.72
C HIS A 122 8.18 14.67 0.37
N GLY A 123 7.31 15.58 -0.10
CA GLY A 123 6.52 15.42 -1.33
C GLY A 123 7.37 15.16 -2.58
N ASP A 124 8.54 15.81 -2.68
CA ASP A 124 9.43 15.73 -3.85
C ASP A 124 10.53 14.65 -3.70
N SER A 125 10.55 13.91 -2.59
CA SER A 125 11.48 12.80 -2.43
C SER A 125 11.28 11.76 -3.54
N SER A 126 12.39 11.39 -4.19
CA SER A 126 12.41 10.38 -5.25
C SER A 126 11.93 9.05 -4.71
N HIS A 127 10.98 8.43 -5.40
CA HIS A 127 10.32 7.17 -5.02
C HIS A 127 10.25 6.29 -6.26
N TYR A 128 10.16 4.97 -6.11
CA TYR A 128 9.94 4.07 -7.24
C TYR A 128 8.48 4.03 -7.66
N ILE A 129 7.57 3.96 -6.68
CA ILE A 129 6.14 3.74 -6.89
C ILE A 129 5.35 4.67 -5.95
N MET A 130 4.29 5.29 -6.46
CA MET A 130 3.21 5.87 -5.63
C MET A 130 1.91 5.16 -5.98
N PHE A 131 1.20 4.68 -4.96
CA PHE A 131 -0.02 3.90 -5.15
C PHE A 131 -1.06 4.19 -4.07
N GLY A 132 -2.29 4.51 -4.47
CA GLY A 132 -3.43 4.61 -3.55
C GLY A 132 -4.46 5.68 -3.91
N PRO A 133 -5.56 5.78 -3.13
CA PRO A 133 -6.62 6.74 -3.35
C PRO A 133 -6.19 8.19 -3.13
N ASP A 134 -6.77 9.09 -3.92
CA ASP A 134 -6.63 10.54 -3.83
C ASP A 134 -7.99 11.18 -4.11
N ILE A 135 -8.49 11.89 -3.10
CA ILE A 135 -9.77 12.60 -3.11
C ILE A 135 -9.46 14.09 -3.05
N TRP A 136 -9.95 14.83 -4.03
CA TRP A 136 -9.89 16.28 -4.06
C TRP A 136 -11.21 16.83 -4.59
N GLY A 137 -12.09 17.20 -3.66
CA GLY A 137 -13.45 17.65 -3.91
C GLY A 137 -14.31 16.63 -4.65
N TYR A 138 -15.27 17.15 -5.42
CA TYR A 138 -16.16 16.31 -6.24
C TYR A 138 -15.51 15.85 -7.56
N SER A 139 -14.48 16.55 -8.03
CA SER A 139 -13.93 16.37 -9.38
C SER A 139 -12.82 15.32 -9.46
N THR A 140 -12.09 15.09 -8.36
CA THR A 140 -10.97 14.15 -8.35
C THR A 140 -11.22 13.09 -7.30
N LYS A 141 -11.57 11.88 -7.75
CA LYS A 141 -11.75 10.70 -6.89
C LYS A 141 -11.13 9.50 -7.59
N LYS A 142 -9.81 9.40 -7.50
CA LYS A 142 -9.06 8.41 -8.30
C LYS A 142 -8.00 7.67 -7.49
N VAL A 143 -7.59 6.52 -7.99
CA VAL A 143 -6.42 5.79 -7.48
C VAL A 143 -5.22 6.19 -8.32
N HIS A 144 -4.21 6.75 -7.69
CA HIS A 144 -2.91 6.96 -8.32
C HIS A 144 -2.18 5.63 -8.46
N VAL A 145 -1.60 5.40 -9.63
CA VAL A 145 -0.54 4.43 -9.87
C VAL A 145 0.51 5.18 -10.67
N ILE A 146 1.64 5.47 -10.03
CA ILE A 146 2.72 6.26 -10.61
C ILE A 146 4.02 5.47 -10.48
N PHE A 147 4.71 5.32 -11.60
CA PHE A 147 6.03 4.72 -11.68
C PHE A 147 7.07 5.81 -11.93
N ASN A 148 8.13 5.86 -11.12
CA ASN A 148 9.26 6.72 -11.42
C ASN A 148 10.28 5.95 -12.27
N TYR A 149 10.62 6.53 -13.42
CA TYR A 149 11.67 6.00 -14.28
C TYR A 149 12.52 7.14 -14.80
N LYS A 150 13.84 7.02 -14.61
CA LYS A 150 14.83 8.04 -15.03
C LYS A 150 14.45 9.45 -14.52
N GLY A 151 13.99 9.54 -13.27
CA GLY A 151 13.62 10.80 -12.64
C GLY A 151 12.31 11.41 -13.12
N LYS A 152 11.52 10.70 -13.93
CA LYS A 152 10.19 11.14 -14.38
C LYS A 152 9.10 10.26 -13.79
N ASN A 153 8.03 10.90 -13.33
CA ASN A 153 6.83 10.24 -12.84
C ASN A 153 5.90 9.93 -14.01
N HIS A 154 5.63 8.65 -14.22
CA HIS A 154 4.73 8.13 -15.25
C HIS A 154 3.42 7.69 -14.62
N LEU A 155 2.36 8.47 -14.87
CA LEU A 155 1.01 8.15 -14.41
C LEU A 155 0.37 7.14 -15.36
N ILE A 156 -0.44 6.23 -14.82
CA ILE A 156 -1.28 5.38 -15.65
C ILE A 156 -2.30 6.20 -16.45
N LYS A 157 -2.63 5.73 -17.66
CA LYS A 157 -3.59 6.39 -18.54
C LYS A 157 -5.04 6.13 -18.13
N LYS A 158 -5.30 4.94 -17.59
CA LYS A 158 -6.66 4.54 -17.19
C LYS A 158 -7.00 5.17 -15.84
N GLU A 159 -8.09 5.90 -15.81
CA GLU A 159 -8.64 6.39 -14.55
C GLU A 159 -9.31 5.24 -13.79
N ILE A 160 -9.03 5.18 -12.49
CA ILE A 160 -9.60 4.20 -11.56
C ILE A 160 -10.31 4.99 -10.48
N LYS A 161 -11.62 4.88 -10.37
CA LYS A 161 -12.37 5.55 -9.31
C LYS A 161 -12.02 4.95 -7.94
N CYS A 162 -11.65 5.79 -6.98
CA CYS A 162 -11.46 5.34 -5.60
C CYS A 162 -12.80 5.25 -4.85
N LYS A 163 -12.77 4.61 -3.68
CA LYS A 163 -13.90 4.62 -2.75
C LYS A 163 -13.90 5.93 -1.98
N ASP A 164 -15.09 6.41 -1.66
CA ASP A 164 -15.34 7.72 -1.03
C ASP A 164 -16.41 7.66 0.06
N ASP A 165 -16.71 6.46 0.56
CA ASP A 165 -17.52 6.25 1.75
C ASP A 165 -16.64 6.12 3.01
N GLU A 166 -17.29 5.94 4.17
CA GLU A 166 -16.63 5.97 5.48
C GLU A 166 -16.02 4.61 5.91
N PHE A 167 -16.17 3.57 5.09
CA PHE A 167 -15.76 2.21 5.42
C PHE A 167 -14.30 1.93 5.06
N THR A 168 -13.80 0.80 5.58
CA THR A 168 -12.46 0.30 5.29
C THR A 168 -12.45 -0.36 3.92
N HIS A 169 -11.54 0.07 3.05
CA HIS A 169 -11.33 -0.50 1.72
C HIS A 169 -9.91 -1.00 1.52
N LEU A 170 -9.79 -2.15 0.85
CA LEU A 170 -8.52 -2.78 0.55
C LEU A 170 -8.02 -2.34 -0.82
N TYR A 171 -6.81 -1.79 -0.90
CA TYR A 171 -6.17 -1.40 -2.16
C TYR A 171 -4.97 -2.31 -2.42
N THR A 172 -4.94 -2.94 -3.59
CA THR A 172 -3.86 -3.87 -3.99
C THR A 172 -3.31 -3.51 -5.37
N LEU A 173 -2.00 -3.32 -5.47
CA LEU A 173 -1.25 -3.20 -6.73
C LEU A 173 -0.38 -4.44 -6.91
N ILE A 174 -0.52 -5.11 -8.06
CA ILE A 174 0.26 -6.28 -8.44
C ILE A 174 1.11 -5.91 -9.65
N LEU A 175 2.43 -6.08 -9.53
CA LEU A 175 3.40 -5.87 -10.61
C LEU A 175 3.93 -7.22 -11.07
N ASN A 176 3.54 -7.65 -12.25
CA ASN A 176 3.88 -8.97 -12.80
C ASN A 176 5.27 -9.01 -13.44
N LEU A 177 5.71 -10.22 -13.81
CA LEU A 177 7.01 -10.47 -14.47
C LEU A 177 7.07 -9.92 -15.89
N ASP A 178 5.93 -9.92 -16.58
CA ASP A 178 5.75 -9.48 -17.97
C ASP A 178 5.59 -7.96 -18.11
N GLN A 179 5.98 -7.19 -17.09
CA GLN A 179 5.80 -5.73 -17.00
C GLN A 179 4.32 -5.30 -17.02
N ALA A 180 3.37 -6.22 -16.89
CA ALA A 180 1.97 -5.85 -16.70
C ALA A 180 1.69 -5.53 -15.22
N TYR A 181 0.75 -4.63 -14.97
CA TYR A 181 0.23 -4.38 -13.63
C TYR A 181 -1.28 -4.65 -13.53
N GLU A 182 -1.73 -4.92 -12.31
CA GLU A 182 -3.13 -5.05 -11.95
C GLU A 182 -3.43 -4.23 -10.70
N VAL A 183 -4.61 -3.59 -10.69
CA VAL A 183 -5.14 -2.89 -9.51
C VAL A 183 -6.42 -3.56 -9.07
N LYS A 184 -6.51 -3.85 -7.77
CA LYS A 184 -7.73 -4.31 -7.10
C LYS A 184 -8.17 -3.33 -6.02
N ILE A 185 -9.48 -3.22 -5.88
CA ILE A 185 -10.14 -2.56 -4.74
C ILE A 185 -11.10 -3.58 -4.15
N ASP A 186 -11.01 -3.83 -2.84
CA ASP A 186 -11.81 -4.84 -2.12
C ASP A 186 -11.67 -6.24 -2.75
N ASN A 187 -10.44 -6.61 -3.14
CA ASN A 187 -10.11 -7.82 -3.91
C ASN A 187 -10.76 -7.94 -5.30
N GLU A 188 -11.52 -6.95 -5.74
CA GLU A 188 -12.09 -6.89 -7.08
C GLU A 188 -11.17 -6.15 -8.05
N LYS A 189 -10.95 -6.74 -9.22
CA LYS A 189 -10.10 -6.20 -10.27
C LYS A 189 -10.72 -4.94 -10.91
N LYS A 190 -9.99 -3.83 -10.93
CA LYS A 190 -10.43 -2.55 -11.55
C LYS A 190 -9.68 -2.22 -12.84
N VAL A 191 -8.46 -2.75 -13.01
CA VAL A 191 -7.68 -2.64 -14.25
C VAL A 191 -7.27 -4.04 -14.72
N PRO A 192 -7.68 -4.47 -15.93
CA PRO A 192 -7.10 -5.60 -16.65
C PRO A 192 -5.58 -5.46 -16.78
N LEU A 193 -4.84 -6.56 -16.92
CA LEU A 193 -3.39 -6.52 -17.13
C LEU A 193 -3.03 -5.48 -18.21
N GLN A 194 -2.34 -4.40 -17.82
CA GLN A 194 -1.86 -3.37 -18.73
C GLN A 194 -0.34 -3.34 -18.67
N SER A 195 0.31 -3.26 -19.83
CA SER A 195 1.75 -3.01 -19.93
C SER A 195 2.09 -1.64 -19.33
N SER A 196 3.06 -1.61 -18.42
CA SER A 196 3.64 -0.38 -17.87
C SER A 196 4.32 0.50 -18.93
#